data_AF-I0WXH9-F1
#
_entry.id   AF-I0WXH9-F1
#
_cell.length_a   1.000
_cell.length_b   1.000
_cell.length_c   1.000
_cell.angle_alpha   90.00
_cell.angle_beta   90.00
_cell.angle_gamma   90.00
#
_symmetry.space_group_name_H-M   'P 1'
#
loop_
_entity.id
_entity.type
_entity.pdbx_description
1 polymer ?
#
loop_
_entity_poly.entity_id
_entity_poly.type
_entity_poly.pdbx_seq_one_letter_code
_entity_poly.pdbx_strand_id
1 'polypeptide(L)'
;MDDEHAVGTTGGPVRYEGGLPGLIARARVLADSGQRRLLGIAGSPGSGKSTVAAAVLAALGSSAVVVPMDGFHLAGAELVRLGRSGRKGAPDTFDAAGYLALLRRLREPDGETVYAPEFHRDVEESYAGSIAVPPDVPLVITEGNYLLLDEQPWSRVRGLLDEAWFLAPDEEERVARLVERHVRFGKSPEDAREWVRRSDERNTALVEPGRARADVLVLGDPV
;
A
#
# COMPACT_ATOMS: atom_id res chain seq x y z
N MET A 1 33.48 9.72 14.70
CA MET A 1 32.64 9.97 15.88
C MET A 1 31.40 10.67 15.36
N ASP A 2 30.62 9.91 14.61
CA ASP A 2 29.20 9.61 14.81
C ASP A 2 28.45 10.63 15.67
N ASP A 3 27.26 11.11 15.32
CA ASP A 3 26.38 10.92 14.18
C ASP A 3 25.30 11.98 14.43
N GLU A 4 25.14 12.95 13.53
CA GLU A 4 24.16 14.02 13.65
C GLU A 4 23.12 13.80 12.56
N HIS A 5 22.09 12.98 12.79
CA HIS A 5 20.87 12.99 11.95
C HIS A 5 19.65 12.44 12.70
N ALA A 6 18.73 13.35 13.02
CA ALA A 6 17.28 13.15 12.94
C ALA A 6 16.57 14.50 13.13
N VAL A 7 16.40 15.26 12.05
CA VAL A 7 15.43 16.37 12.05
C VAL A 7 14.07 15.75 11.70
N GLY A 8 13.28 15.49 12.74
CA GLY A 8 11.86 15.17 12.58
C GLY A 8 11.13 16.37 11.98
N THR A 9 10.43 16.15 10.87
CA THR A 9 9.61 17.16 10.22
C THR A 9 8.42 17.52 11.13
N THR A 10 8.47 18.68 11.77
CA THR A 10 7.44 19.19 12.70
C THR A 10 6.23 19.83 11.99
N GLY A 11 5.87 19.35 10.80
CA GLY A 11 4.67 19.77 10.07
C GLY A 11 3.85 18.54 9.72
N GLY A 12 2.53 18.59 9.95
CA GLY A 12 1.62 17.53 9.49
C GLY A 12 1.68 17.33 7.96
N PRO A 13 0.99 16.31 7.42
CA PRO A 13 1.02 16.01 5.99
C PRO A 13 0.65 17.21 5.12
N VAL A 14 1.35 17.36 4.00
CA VAL A 14 1.00 18.33 2.97
C VAL A 14 -0.32 17.91 2.33
N ARG A 15 -1.32 18.78 2.37
CA ARG A 15 -2.61 18.53 1.68
C ARG A 15 -2.44 18.71 0.17
N TYR A 16 -2.98 17.79 -0.60
CA TYR A 16 -2.87 17.77 -2.04
C TYR A 16 -4.22 17.50 -2.71
N GLU A 17 -4.61 18.40 -3.61
CA GLU A 17 -5.89 18.38 -4.36
C GLU A 17 -5.65 18.49 -5.89
N GLY A 18 -4.40 18.38 -6.35
CA GLY A 18 -4.03 18.65 -7.75
C GLY A 18 -4.29 17.50 -8.75
N GLY A 19 -4.99 16.44 -8.32
CA GLY A 19 -5.34 15.28 -9.15
C GLY A 19 -4.15 14.41 -9.58
N LEU A 20 -4.42 13.39 -10.39
CA LEU A 20 -3.41 12.42 -10.86
C LEU A 20 -2.19 13.04 -11.57
N PRO A 21 -2.29 14.06 -12.45
CA PRO A 21 -1.13 14.57 -13.17
C PRO A 21 -0.02 15.10 -12.25
N GLY A 22 -0.36 15.78 -11.15
CA GLY A 22 0.67 16.26 -10.23
C GLY A 22 1.19 15.16 -9.30
N LEU A 23 0.40 14.13 -8.99
CA LEU A 23 0.93 12.91 -8.33
C LEU A 23 1.97 12.21 -9.22
N ILE A 24 1.69 12.08 -10.52
CA ILE A 24 2.65 11.54 -11.50
C ILE A 24 3.92 12.40 -11.53
N ALA A 25 3.80 13.73 -11.55
CA ALA A 25 4.95 14.62 -11.52
C ALA A 25 5.78 14.44 -10.23
N ARG A 26 5.13 14.28 -9.07
CA ARG A 26 5.79 14.04 -7.78
C ARG A 26 6.52 12.69 -7.76
N ALA A 27 5.89 11.63 -8.25
CA ALA A 27 6.54 10.32 -8.40
C ALA A 27 7.74 10.37 -9.37
N ARG A 28 7.64 11.15 -10.46
CA ARG A 28 8.75 11.34 -11.40
C ARG A 28 9.96 11.99 -10.73
N VAL A 29 9.76 12.97 -9.85
CA VAL A 29 10.86 13.56 -9.06
C VAL A 29 11.58 12.51 -8.21
N LEU A 30 10.86 11.55 -7.61
CA LEU A 30 11.48 10.45 -6.87
C LEU A 30 12.29 9.52 -7.79
N ALA A 31 11.71 9.16 -8.95
CA ALA A 31 12.38 8.31 -9.94
C ALA A 31 13.65 8.96 -10.53
N ASP A 32 13.66 10.28 -10.70
CA ASP A 32 14.78 11.02 -11.27
C ASP A 32 15.85 11.41 -10.21
N SER A 33 15.72 10.94 -8.96
CA SER A 33 16.61 11.33 -7.85
C SER A 33 18.05 10.77 -7.95
N GLY A 34 18.33 9.92 -8.94
CA GLY A 34 19.64 9.30 -9.17
C GLY A 34 19.97 8.13 -8.22
N GLN A 35 19.06 7.80 -7.31
CA GLN A 35 19.14 6.63 -6.42
C GLN A 35 17.76 5.97 -6.36
N ARG A 36 17.71 4.71 -5.93
CA ARG A 36 16.44 4.03 -5.73
C ARG A 36 15.62 4.69 -4.62
N ARG A 37 14.32 4.86 -4.86
CA ARG A 37 13.33 5.39 -3.91
C ARG A 37 12.16 4.44 -3.72
N LEU A 38 11.61 4.44 -2.52
CA LEU A 38 10.39 3.73 -2.16
C LEU A 38 9.27 4.74 -1.89
N LEU A 39 8.23 4.70 -2.73
CA LEU A 39 6.99 5.43 -2.54
C LEU A 39 5.93 4.50 -1.94
N GLY A 40 5.40 4.87 -0.77
CA GLY A 40 4.26 4.18 -0.17
C GLY A 40 2.93 4.88 -0.48
N ILE A 41 1.92 4.14 -0.92
CA ILE A 41 0.56 4.64 -1.13
C ILE A 41 -0.37 3.90 -0.16
N ALA A 42 -0.80 4.62 0.88
CA ALA A 42 -1.65 4.13 1.95
C ALA A 42 -3.06 4.73 1.86
N GLY A 43 -3.97 4.19 2.66
CA GLY A 43 -5.36 4.61 2.73
C GLY A 43 -6.28 3.44 3.01
N SER A 44 -7.50 3.74 3.42
CA SER A 44 -8.52 2.76 3.79
C SER A 44 -8.90 1.81 2.63
N PRO A 45 -9.47 0.63 2.91
CA PRO A 45 -10.02 -0.22 1.85
C PRO A 45 -10.94 0.58 0.91
N GLY A 46 -10.77 0.39 -0.40
CA GLY A 46 -11.55 1.10 -1.42
C GLY A 46 -11.08 2.52 -1.73
N SER A 47 -10.00 3.02 -1.11
CA SER A 47 -9.52 4.41 -1.33
C SER A 47 -8.86 4.68 -2.70
N GLY A 48 -8.75 3.67 -3.58
CA GLY A 48 -8.16 3.84 -4.91
C GLY A 48 -6.63 3.69 -4.99
N LYS A 49 -5.95 3.19 -3.94
CA LYS A 49 -4.48 3.01 -3.89
C LYS A 49 -3.91 2.31 -5.12
N SER A 50 -4.42 1.11 -5.42
CA SER A 50 -3.94 0.32 -6.56
C SER A 50 -4.23 1.02 -7.89
N THR A 51 -5.30 1.81 -7.99
CA THR A 51 -5.61 2.62 -9.18
C THR A 51 -4.58 3.73 -9.38
N VAL A 52 -4.26 4.49 -8.33
CA VAL A 52 -3.23 5.53 -8.39
C VAL A 52 -1.85 4.91 -8.66
N ALA A 53 -1.50 3.81 -7.99
CA ALA A 53 -0.25 3.11 -8.21
C ALA A 53 -0.09 2.64 -9.66
N ALA A 54 -1.14 2.05 -10.24
CA ALA A 54 -1.16 1.61 -11.64
C ALA A 54 -1.05 2.79 -12.61
N ALA A 55 -1.71 3.91 -12.33
CA ALA A 55 -1.65 5.10 -13.16
C ALA A 55 -0.25 5.75 -13.13
N VAL A 56 0.39 5.82 -11.96
CA VAL A 56 1.79 6.28 -11.85
C VAL A 56 2.73 5.33 -12.60
N LEU A 57 2.58 4.02 -12.42
CA LEU A 57 3.36 3.02 -13.16
C LEU A 57 3.20 3.21 -14.67
N ALA A 58 1.97 3.35 -15.17
CA ALA A 58 1.71 3.54 -16.59
C ALA A 58 2.39 4.80 -17.15
N ALA A 59 2.46 5.88 -16.36
CA ALA A 59 3.09 7.14 -16.77
C ALA A 59 4.62 7.14 -16.69
N LEU A 60 5.20 6.35 -15.79
CA LEU A 60 6.66 6.25 -15.59
C LEU A 60 7.29 5.10 -16.40
N GLY A 61 6.50 4.12 -16.83
CA GLY A 61 6.98 2.97 -17.61
C GLY A 61 8.03 2.17 -16.85
N SER A 62 9.15 1.85 -17.51
CA SER A 62 10.24 1.04 -16.94
C SER A 62 10.97 1.70 -15.76
N SER A 63 10.75 3.00 -15.51
CA SER A 63 11.33 3.69 -14.37
C SER A 63 10.63 3.38 -13.04
N ALA A 64 9.54 2.59 -13.05
CA ALA A 64 8.85 2.20 -11.84
C ALA A 64 8.41 0.72 -11.85
N VAL A 65 8.28 0.14 -10.67
CA VAL A 65 7.62 -1.16 -10.45
C VAL A 65 6.70 -1.06 -9.23
N VAL A 66 5.51 -1.67 -9.33
CA VAL A 66 4.57 -1.75 -8.20
C VAL A 66 4.74 -3.06 -7.46
N VAL A 67 4.86 -3.00 -6.14
CA VAL A 67 4.99 -4.12 -5.22
C VAL A 67 3.89 -4.01 -4.14
N PRO A 68 2.72 -4.64 -4.35
CA PRO A 68 1.60 -4.54 -3.42
C PRO A 68 1.87 -5.25 -2.09
N MET A 69 1.38 -4.69 -0.99
CA MET A 69 1.37 -5.33 0.34
C MET A 69 0.52 -6.61 0.34
N ASP A 70 -0.53 -6.68 -0.50
CA ASP A 70 -1.46 -7.81 -0.56
C ASP A 70 -0.76 -9.14 -0.86
N GLY A 71 0.39 -9.13 -1.56
CA GLY A 71 1.20 -10.34 -1.79
C GLY A 71 1.69 -11.01 -0.51
N PHE A 72 1.64 -10.33 0.63
CA PHE A 72 2.06 -10.86 1.93
C PHE A 72 0.91 -11.42 2.78
N HIS A 73 -0.29 -11.63 2.22
CA HIS A 73 -1.31 -12.42 2.91
C HIS A 73 -0.76 -13.79 3.29
N LEU A 74 -1.05 -14.24 4.52
CA LEU A 74 -0.81 -15.62 4.90
C LEU A 74 -1.74 -16.52 4.10
N ALA A 75 -1.23 -17.70 3.73
CA ALA A 75 -1.98 -18.70 3.00
C ALA A 75 -3.26 -19.11 3.75
N GLY A 76 -4.31 -19.50 3.02
CA GLY A 76 -5.59 -19.88 3.63
C GLY A 76 -5.47 -20.98 4.68
N ALA A 77 -4.64 -22.00 4.40
CA ALA A 77 -4.36 -23.09 5.34
C ALA A 77 -3.72 -22.60 6.65
N GLU A 78 -2.83 -21.60 6.57
CA GLU A 78 -2.17 -21.03 7.73
C GLU A 78 -3.16 -20.20 8.56
N LEU A 79 -4.04 -19.44 7.90
CA LEU A 79 -5.12 -18.74 8.59
C LEU A 79 -6.07 -19.70 9.31
N VAL A 80 -6.36 -20.87 8.74
CA VAL A 80 -7.14 -21.92 9.43
C VAL A 80 -6.40 -22.41 10.66
N ARG A 81 -5.11 -22.75 10.52
CA ARG A 81 -4.27 -23.22 11.64
C ARG A 81 -4.21 -22.21 12.78
N LEU A 82 -4.16 -20.91 12.45
CA LEU A 82 -4.12 -19.81 13.42
C LEU A 82 -5.51 -19.41 13.96
N GLY A 83 -6.60 -19.96 13.44
CA GLY A 83 -7.97 -19.56 13.81
C GLY A 83 -8.35 -18.15 13.34
N ARG A 84 -7.77 -17.69 12.23
CA ARG A 84 -7.91 -16.31 11.71
C ARG A 84 -8.63 -16.21 10.36
N SER A 85 -9.15 -17.32 9.81
CA SER A 85 -9.81 -17.32 8.50
C SER A 85 -10.98 -16.32 8.41
N GLY A 86 -11.73 -16.12 9.50
CA GLY A 86 -12.86 -15.18 9.54
C GLY A 86 -12.50 -13.69 9.58
N ARG A 87 -11.20 -13.35 9.58
CA ARG A 87 -10.68 -11.96 9.62
C ARG A 87 -9.61 -11.70 8.57
N LYS A 88 -9.57 -12.49 7.48
CA LYS A 88 -8.64 -12.29 6.36
C LYS A 88 -8.70 -10.83 5.88
N GLY A 89 -7.53 -10.21 5.79
CA GLY A 89 -7.37 -8.79 5.49
C GLY A 89 -7.10 -7.91 6.71
N ALA A 90 -7.20 -8.42 7.94
CA ALA A 90 -6.77 -7.71 9.16
C ALA A 90 -5.22 -7.68 9.30
N PRO A 91 -4.63 -6.77 10.09
CA PRO A 91 -3.17 -6.61 10.17
C PRO A 91 -2.37 -7.88 10.51
N ASP A 92 -2.93 -8.79 11.28
CA ASP A 92 -2.31 -10.04 11.73
C ASP A 92 -2.55 -11.24 10.80
N THR A 93 -3.18 -11.02 9.64
CA THR A 93 -3.37 -12.04 8.59
C THR A 93 -2.33 -11.94 7.48
N PHE A 94 -1.29 -11.15 7.69
CA PHE A 94 -0.18 -10.95 6.77
C PHE A 94 1.14 -11.36 7.42
N ASP A 95 2.09 -11.79 6.60
CA ASP A 95 3.49 -11.84 6.98
C ASP A 95 4.13 -10.44 6.92
N ALA A 96 3.84 -9.63 7.93
CA ALA A 96 4.37 -8.28 8.04
C ALA A 96 5.90 -8.25 8.22
N ALA A 97 6.48 -9.30 8.82
CA ALA A 97 7.93 -9.42 8.97
C ALA A 97 8.61 -9.68 7.62
N GLY A 98 8.06 -10.59 6.82
CA GLY A 98 8.47 -10.84 5.44
C GLY A 98 8.34 -9.59 4.57
N TYR A 99 7.25 -8.84 4.72
CA TYR A 99 7.06 -7.58 3.99
C TYR A 99 8.15 -6.56 4.33
N LEU A 100 8.45 -6.37 5.61
CA LEU A 100 9.55 -5.50 6.05
C LEU A 100 10.92 -5.97 5.54
N ALA A 101 11.16 -7.27 5.50
CA ALA A 101 12.39 -7.83 4.94
C ALA A 101 12.51 -7.54 3.44
N LEU A 102 11.42 -7.68 2.69
CA LEU A 102 11.38 -7.33 1.28
C LEU A 102 11.65 -5.84 1.06
N LEU A 103 10.96 -4.94 1.78
CA LEU A 103 11.16 -3.50 1.63
C LEU A 103 12.61 -3.07 1.90
N ARG A 104 13.30 -3.69 2.87
CA ARG A 104 14.73 -3.44 3.12
C ARG A 104 15.60 -3.85 1.94
N ARG A 105 15.39 -5.05 1.39
CA ARG A 105 16.09 -5.52 0.19
C ARG A 105 15.82 -4.65 -1.02
N LEU A 106 14.59 -4.15 -1.15
CA LEU A 106 14.22 -3.25 -2.24
C LEU A 106 14.89 -1.89 -2.08
N ARG A 107 15.08 -1.37 -0.86
CA ARG A 107 15.72 -0.07 -0.63
C ARG A 107 17.20 -0.06 -1.01
N GLU A 108 17.92 -1.14 -0.72
CA GLU A 108 19.35 -1.28 -0.98
C GLU A 108 19.59 -2.54 -1.83
N PRO A 109 19.34 -2.48 -3.15
CA PRO A 109 19.59 -3.60 -4.04
C PRO A 109 21.09 -3.87 -4.13
N ASP A 110 21.48 -5.13 -3.96
CA ASP A 110 22.86 -5.63 -4.03
C ASP A 110 23.32 -5.96 -5.46
N GLY A 111 22.64 -5.38 -6.46
CA GLY A 111 22.87 -5.65 -7.88
C GLY A 111 22.08 -6.83 -8.44
N GLU A 112 21.30 -7.54 -7.61
CA GLU A 112 20.43 -8.63 -8.05
C GLU A 112 18.97 -8.20 -8.20
N THR A 113 18.23 -8.93 -9.04
CA THR A 113 16.78 -8.79 -9.13
C THR A 113 16.12 -9.29 -7.84
N VAL A 114 15.36 -8.42 -7.19
CA VAL A 114 14.53 -8.81 -6.05
C VAL A 114 13.17 -9.28 -6.56
N TYR A 115 12.75 -10.47 -6.16
CA TYR A 115 11.43 -10.99 -6.49
C TYR A 115 10.46 -10.81 -5.33
N ALA A 116 9.28 -10.27 -5.63
CA ALA A 116 8.20 -10.03 -4.68
C ALA A 116 6.97 -10.91 -4.99
N PRO A 117 6.16 -11.25 -3.98
CA PRO A 117 4.94 -12.01 -4.18
C PRO A 117 3.81 -11.13 -4.73
N GLU A 118 2.86 -11.76 -5.43
CA GLU A 118 1.61 -11.13 -5.87
C GLU A 118 0.41 -11.92 -5.35
N PHE A 119 -0.65 -11.21 -4.95
CA PHE A 119 -1.90 -11.84 -4.52
C PHE A 119 -2.85 -12.03 -5.70
N HIS A 120 -3.22 -13.28 -5.95
CA HIS A 120 -4.09 -13.68 -7.04
C HIS A 120 -5.53 -13.84 -6.52
N ARG A 121 -6.40 -12.88 -6.89
CA ARG A 121 -7.77 -12.81 -6.36
C ARG A 121 -8.69 -13.93 -6.86
N ASP A 122 -8.36 -14.54 -7.99
CA ASP A 122 -9.07 -15.67 -8.59
C ASP A 122 -8.91 -16.97 -7.81
N VAL A 123 -7.77 -17.16 -7.15
CA VAL A 123 -7.50 -18.31 -6.28
C VAL A 123 -7.43 -17.96 -4.79
N GLU A 124 -7.53 -16.67 -4.47
CA GLU A 124 -7.37 -16.09 -3.14
C GLU A 124 -6.04 -16.44 -2.42
N GLU A 125 -4.95 -16.59 -3.16
CA GLU A 125 -3.64 -16.98 -2.64
C GLU A 125 -2.52 -16.09 -3.19
N SER A 126 -1.40 -16.02 -2.47
CA SER A 126 -0.21 -15.30 -2.91
C SER A 126 0.77 -16.24 -3.62
N TYR A 127 1.24 -15.84 -4.79
CA TYR A 127 2.30 -16.55 -5.51
C TYR A 127 3.63 -15.86 -5.25
N ALA A 128 4.59 -16.61 -4.72
CA ALA A 128 5.95 -16.12 -4.54
C ALA A 128 6.64 -15.94 -5.89
N GLY A 129 7.41 -14.87 -6.03
CA GLY A 129 8.23 -14.66 -7.21
C GLY A 129 7.52 -14.03 -8.42
N SER A 130 6.25 -13.61 -8.27
CA SER A 130 5.44 -13.08 -9.38
C SER A 130 5.93 -11.74 -9.93
N ILE A 131 6.53 -10.90 -9.08
CA ILE A 131 6.94 -9.54 -9.47
C ILE A 131 8.47 -9.46 -9.43
N ALA A 132 9.09 -9.21 -10.58
CA ALA A 132 10.51 -8.95 -10.68
C ALA A 132 10.79 -7.45 -10.48
N VAL A 133 11.73 -7.11 -9.59
CA VAL A 133 12.25 -5.76 -9.41
C VAL A 133 13.75 -5.76 -9.73
N PRO A 134 14.11 -5.52 -11.01
CA PRO A 134 15.51 -5.37 -11.42
C PRO A 134 16.22 -4.26 -10.63
N PRO A 135 17.53 -4.33 -10.39
CA PRO A 135 18.28 -3.38 -9.55
C PRO A 135 18.33 -1.96 -10.12
N ASP A 136 18.18 -1.80 -11.44
CA ASP A 136 18.22 -0.52 -12.16
C ASP A 136 16.90 0.25 -12.14
N VAL A 137 15.79 -0.36 -11.66
CA VAL A 137 14.53 0.35 -11.45
C VAL A 137 14.71 1.43 -10.36
N PRO A 138 14.49 2.72 -10.66
CA PRO A 138 14.73 3.79 -9.71
C PRO A 138 13.57 4.00 -8.73
N LEU A 139 12.31 3.73 -9.12
CA LEU A 139 11.17 3.89 -8.22
C LEU A 139 10.46 2.56 -7.94
N VAL A 140 10.40 2.18 -6.67
CA VAL A 140 9.50 1.12 -6.20
C VAL A 140 8.29 1.78 -5.58
N ILE A 141 7.11 1.45 -6.11
CA ILE A 141 5.82 1.89 -5.56
C ILE A 141 5.27 0.72 -4.76
N THR A 142 4.99 0.91 -3.48
CA THR A 142 4.29 -0.08 -2.66
C THR A 142 2.98 0.49 -2.17
N GLU A 143 1.95 -0.33 -2.11
CA GLU A 143 0.61 0.10 -1.74
C GLU A 143 -0.07 -0.90 -0.83
N GLY A 144 -0.88 -0.40 0.10
CA GLY A 144 -1.63 -1.24 1.04
C GLY A 144 -2.25 -0.46 2.18
N ASN A 145 -3.07 -1.13 2.98
CA ASN A 145 -3.80 -0.48 4.06
C ASN A 145 -2.88 -0.11 5.24
N TYR A 146 -1.90 -0.95 5.56
CA TYR A 146 -1.18 -0.89 6.84
C TYR A 146 0.21 -0.26 6.77
N LEU A 147 0.58 0.35 5.64
CA LEU A 147 1.88 0.98 5.42
C LEU A 147 2.17 2.10 6.45
N LEU A 148 1.12 2.75 6.94
CA LEU A 148 1.18 3.83 7.94
C LEU A 148 0.50 3.48 9.27
N LEU A 149 0.21 2.20 9.51
CA LEU A 149 -0.35 1.72 10.78
C LEU A 149 0.69 1.87 11.90
N ASP A 150 0.32 2.52 13.01
CA ASP A 150 1.22 2.74 14.16
C ASP A 150 1.15 1.61 15.19
N GLU A 151 1.29 0.38 14.69
CA GLU A 151 1.30 -0.83 15.49
C GLU A 151 2.44 -1.74 15.03
N GLN A 152 3.15 -2.38 15.96
CA GLN A 152 4.22 -3.30 15.57
C GLN A 152 3.64 -4.57 14.90
N PRO A 153 4.32 -5.13 13.88
CA PRO A 153 5.57 -4.64 13.29
C PRO A 153 5.39 -3.56 12.21
N TRP A 154 4.15 -3.28 11.79
CA TRP A 154 3.79 -2.35 10.71
C TRP A 154 4.32 -0.92 10.89
N SER A 155 4.45 -0.44 12.13
CA SER A 155 4.94 0.91 12.41
C SER A 155 6.33 1.17 11.84
N ARG A 156 7.12 0.12 11.58
CA ARG A 156 8.45 0.17 10.95
C ARG A 156 8.41 0.46 9.44
N VAL A 157 7.29 0.22 8.75
CA VAL A 157 7.18 0.41 7.30
C VAL A 157 7.44 1.86 6.92
N ARG A 158 6.86 2.83 7.65
CA ARG A 158 7.05 4.27 7.37
C ARG A 158 8.53 4.66 7.29
N GLY A 159 9.38 4.11 8.15
CA GLY A 159 10.82 4.40 8.16
C GLY A 159 11.61 3.88 6.95
N LEU A 160 11.00 3.00 6.13
CA LEU A 160 11.60 2.46 4.91
C LEU A 160 11.16 3.22 3.65
N LEU A 161 10.18 4.11 3.76
CA LEU A 161 9.62 4.87 2.64
C LEU A 161 10.32 6.24 2.55
N ASP A 162 10.74 6.61 1.34
CA ASP A 162 11.25 7.95 1.05
C ASP A 162 10.11 8.96 1.00
N GLU A 163 8.92 8.51 0.61
CA GLU A 163 7.70 9.31 0.62
C GLU A 163 6.48 8.43 0.84
N ALA A 164 5.50 8.92 1.60
CA ALA A 164 4.25 8.25 1.87
C ALA A 164 3.04 9.13 1.55
N TRP A 165 2.16 8.63 0.69
CA TRP A 165 0.87 9.23 0.39
C TRP A 165 -0.22 8.53 1.17
N PHE A 166 -1.18 9.28 1.68
CA PHE A 166 -2.43 8.76 2.20
C PHE A 166 -3.57 9.26 1.34
N LEU A 167 -4.31 8.34 0.71
CA LEU A 167 -5.50 8.67 -0.07
C LEU A 167 -6.72 8.74 0.84
N ALA A 168 -7.33 9.92 0.89
CA ALA A 168 -8.52 10.22 1.68
C ALA A 168 -9.66 10.74 0.77
N PRO A 169 -10.24 9.87 -0.08
CA PRO A 169 -11.44 10.23 -0.85
C PRO A 169 -12.65 10.37 0.07
N ASP A 170 -13.73 10.90 -0.46
CA ASP A 170 -15.00 11.01 0.27
C ASP A 170 -15.52 9.64 0.70
N GLU A 171 -16.04 9.56 1.93
CA GLU A 171 -16.43 8.29 2.54
C GLU A 171 -17.57 7.61 1.76
N GLU A 172 -18.53 8.40 1.27
CA GLU A 172 -19.65 7.89 0.47
C GLU A 172 -19.16 7.23 -0.82
N GLU A 173 -18.20 7.85 -1.51
CA GLU A 173 -17.60 7.32 -2.73
C GLU A 173 -16.80 6.05 -2.45
N ARG A 174 -16.01 6.04 -1.37
CA ARG A 174 -15.23 4.87 -0.93
C ARG A 174 -16.14 3.68 -0.64
N VAL A 175 -17.24 3.89 0.09
CA VAL A 175 -18.22 2.85 0.42
C VAL A 175 -18.92 2.35 -0.85
N ALA A 176 -19.33 3.24 -1.75
CA ALA A 176 -19.94 2.86 -3.02
C ALA A 176 -19.03 1.95 -3.86
N ARG A 177 -17.74 2.30 -3.99
CA ARG A 177 -16.73 1.49 -4.70
C ARG A 177 -16.55 0.11 -4.07
N LEU A 178 -16.50 0.03 -2.75
CA LEU A 178 -16.34 -1.24 -2.05
C LEU A 178 -17.53 -2.16 -2.30
N VAL A 179 -18.76 -1.64 -2.20
CA VAL A 179 -19.98 -2.39 -2.48
C VAL A 179 -19.98 -2.89 -3.92
N GLU A 180 -19.70 -2.02 -4.90
CA GLU A 180 -19.65 -2.40 -6.30
C GLU A 180 -18.62 -3.50 -6.56
N ARG A 181 -17.43 -3.38 -5.95
CA ARG A 181 -16.37 -4.39 -6.04
C ARG A 181 -16.83 -5.75 -5.52
N HIS A 182 -17.43 -5.80 -4.33
CA HIS A 182 -17.94 -7.06 -3.75
C HIS A 182 -19.05 -7.68 -4.61
N VAL A 183 -19.92 -6.85 -5.19
CA VAL A 183 -20.96 -7.31 -6.13
C VAL A 183 -20.33 -7.89 -7.41
N ARG A 184 -19.30 -7.24 -7.95
CA ARG A 184 -18.56 -7.75 -9.12
C ARG A 184 -17.89 -9.10 -8.86
N PHE A 185 -17.51 -9.37 -7.61
CA PHE A 185 -16.99 -10.67 -7.17
C PHE A 185 -18.08 -11.66 -6.71
N GLY A 186 -19.35 -11.39 -7.05
CA GLY A 186 -20.45 -12.34 -6.92
C GLY A 186 -21.23 -12.29 -5.61
N LYS A 187 -20.95 -11.34 -4.70
CA LYS A 187 -21.80 -11.12 -3.51
C LYS A 187 -23.11 -10.44 -3.89
N SER A 188 -24.18 -10.75 -3.16
CA SER A 188 -25.41 -9.97 -3.27
C SER A 188 -25.16 -8.52 -2.81
N PRO A 189 -25.92 -7.52 -3.29
CA PRO A 189 -25.78 -6.14 -2.83
C PRO A 189 -25.99 -5.97 -1.31
N GLU A 190 -26.81 -6.82 -0.69
CA GLU A 190 -27.05 -6.80 0.76
C GLU A 190 -25.85 -7.35 1.53
N ASP A 191 -25.34 -8.53 1.14
CA ASP A 191 -24.15 -9.15 1.75
C ASP A 191 -22.89 -8.31 1.53
N ALA A 192 -22.78 -7.65 0.38
CA ALA A 192 -21.71 -6.71 0.08
C ALA A 192 -21.71 -5.54 1.06
N ARG A 193 -22.89 -4.92 1.31
CA ARG A 193 -23.02 -3.83 2.28
C ARG A 193 -22.74 -4.28 3.71
N GLU A 194 -23.22 -5.45 4.11
CA GLU A 194 -22.92 -5.98 5.44
C GLU A 194 -21.42 -6.26 5.61
N TRP A 195 -20.77 -6.83 4.59
CA TRP A 195 -19.33 -7.07 4.62
C TRP A 195 -18.52 -5.77 4.74
N VAL A 196 -18.89 -4.75 3.96
CA VAL A 196 -18.27 -3.43 4.03
C VAL A 196 -18.40 -2.85 5.44
N ARG A 197 -19.60 -2.92 6.03
CA ARG A 197 -19.85 -2.46 7.40
C ARG A 197 -19.07 -3.22 8.47
N ARG A 198 -18.92 -4.54 8.32
CA ARG A 198 -18.35 -5.38 9.39
C ARG A 198 -16.84 -5.54 9.31
N SER A 199 -16.29 -5.66 8.11
CA SER A 199 -14.87 -5.96 7.89
C SER A 199 -14.12 -4.72 7.42
N ASP A 200 -14.60 -4.07 6.36
CA ASP A 200 -13.88 -2.95 5.76
C ASP A 200 -13.89 -1.72 6.71
N GLU A 201 -14.98 -1.42 7.42
CA GLU A 201 -15.01 -0.34 8.42
C GLU A 201 -14.06 -0.58 9.61
N ARG A 202 -13.91 -1.83 10.07
CA ARG A 202 -12.93 -2.15 11.13
C ARG A 202 -11.51 -1.85 10.67
N ASN A 203 -11.18 -2.23 9.44
CA ASN A 203 -9.88 -1.93 8.87
C ASN A 203 -9.72 -0.43 8.63
N THR A 204 -10.75 0.26 8.13
CA THR A 204 -10.76 1.74 8.01
C THR A 204 -10.46 2.40 9.35
N ALA A 205 -11.12 2.00 10.44
CA ALA A 205 -10.89 2.59 11.76
C ALA A 205 -9.44 2.41 12.27
N LEU A 206 -8.76 1.32 11.88
CA LEU A 206 -7.34 1.10 12.16
C LEU A 206 -6.42 1.93 11.26
N VAL A 207 -6.81 2.15 10.01
CA VAL A 207 -5.98 2.78 8.97
C VAL A 207 -6.06 4.30 9.00
N GLU A 208 -7.23 4.88 9.25
CA GLU A 208 -7.47 6.33 9.23
C GLU A 208 -6.51 7.14 10.11
N PRO A 209 -6.17 6.73 11.35
CA PRO A 209 -5.19 7.46 12.16
C PRO A 209 -3.81 7.58 11.47
N GLY A 210 -3.46 6.61 10.62
CA GLY A 210 -2.21 6.60 9.85
C GLY A 210 -2.03 7.79 8.91
N ARG A 211 -3.10 8.50 8.55
CA ARG A 211 -3.02 9.73 7.72
C ARG A 211 -2.10 10.79 8.30
N ALA A 212 -1.97 10.84 9.63
CA ALA A 212 -1.10 11.81 10.31
C ALA A 212 0.40 11.52 10.11
N ARG A 213 0.74 10.31 9.66
CA ARG A 213 2.11 9.83 9.42
C ARG A 213 2.53 9.92 7.94
N ALA A 214 1.64 10.40 7.08
CA ALA A 214 1.91 10.59 5.67
C ALA A 214 2.72 11.87 5.43
N ASP A 215 3.45 11.92 4.32
CA ASP A 215 4.07 13.16 3.83
C ASP A 215 3.05 13.96 3.01
N VAL A 216 2.17 13.25 2.29
CA VAL A 216 1.10 13.83 1.47
C VAL A 216 -0.23 13.22 1.83
N LEU A 217 -1.21 14.09 2.09
CA LEU A 217 -2.60 13.73 2.19
C LEU A 217 -3.32 14.11 0.90
N VAL A 218 -3.71 13.12 0.10
CA VAL A 218 -4.44 13.32 -1.15
C VAL A 218 -5.93 13.34 -0.83
N LEU A 219 -6.57 14.49 -1.10
CA LEU A 219 -7.98 14.72 -0.81
C LEU A 219 -8.83 14.56 -2.08
N GLY A 220 -10.06 14.06 -1.91
CA GLY A 220 -10.97 13.79 -3.02
C GLY A 220 -10.55 12.58 -3.85
N ASP A 221 -11.20 12.40 -5.01
CA ASP A 221 -10.84 11.35 -5.95
C ASP A 221 -9.70 11.80 -6.87
N PRO A 222 -8.51 11.17 -6.80
CA PRO A 222 -7.41 11.55 -7.67
C PRO A 222 -7.59 11.06 -9.12
N VAL A 223 -8.53 10.15 -9.39
CA VAL A 223 -8.68 9.43 -10.67
C VAL A 223 -10.01 9.74 -11.35
#